data_AF-A0A4U5Q8Q6-F1
#
_entry.id   AF-A0A4U5Q8Q6-F1
#
_cell.length_a   1.000
_cell.length_b   1.000
_cell.length_c   1.000
_cell.angle_alpha   90.00
_cell.angle_beta   90.00
_cell.angle_gamma   90.00
#
_symmetry.space_group_name_H-M   'P 1'
#
loop_
_entity.id
_entity.type
_entity.pdbx_description
1 polymer ?
#
loop_
_entity_poly.entity_id
_entity_poly.type
_entity_poly.pdbx_seq_one_letter_code
_entity_poly.pdbx_strand_id
1 'polypeptide(L)'
;MMVWNHHKGEALITSNSYLSAYSKKGQRVHPTAAPRCPFPDAWVGNALKTGLFDYVWVQFYNNPPCQYASGEVTNLQDAWKQRTSAIPASKIFLGLPASPEAAGSGFIPVPDLTSNVLPSIKDSSRYGGVMLWSKYYDDQSGYSSSIKNDV
;
A
#
# COMPACT_ATOMS: atom_id res chain seq x y z
N MET A 1 -7.25 -14.66 7.99
CA MET A 1 -5.92 -15.15 8.44
C MET A 1 -4.87 -14.60 7.48
N MET A 2 -4.09 -13.60 7.91
CA MET A 2 -2.95 -13.11 7.13
C MET A 2 -1.80 -14.08 7.33
N VAL A 3 -1.51 -14.90 6.33
CA VAL A 3 -0.31 -15.75 6.33
C VAL A 3 0.82 -14.92 5.72
N TRP A 4 1.67 -14.35 6.57
CA TRP A 4 2.92 -13.74 6.17
C TRP A 4 3.94 -14.87 5.99
N ASN A 5 4.28 -15.21 4.74
CA ASN A 5 5.28 -16.25 4.48
C ASN A 5 6.45 -15.67 3.68
N HIS A 6 7.64 -15.78 4.25
CA HIS A 6 8.91 -15.28 3.70
C HIS A 6 9.45 -16.25 2.63
N HIS A 7 8.68 -16.49 1.56
CA HIS A 7 9.07 -17.41 0.49
C HIS A 7 9.02 -16.77 -0.90
N LYS A 8 9.93 -17.25 -1.75
CA LYS A 8 10.18 -16.84 -3.13
C LYS A 8 8.87 -16.83 -3.95
N GLY A 9 8.75 -15.88 -4.89
CA GLY A 9 7.49 -15.46 -5.53
C GLY A 9 6.56 -16.57 -6.06
N GLU A 10 7.07 -17.75 -6.42
CA GLU A 10 6.23 -18.90 -6.84
C GLU A 10 5.36 -19.45 -5.70
N ALA A 11 5.90 -19.57 -4.48
CA ALA A 11 5.13 -20.06 -3.33
C ALA A 11 3.98 -19.10 -2.96
N LEU A 12 4.19 -17.80 -3.18
CA LEU A 12 3.16 -16.76 -2.99
C LEU A 12 2.06 -16.86 -4.04
N ILE A 13 2.40 -17.11 -5.30
CA ILE A 13 1.42 -17.34 -6.38
C ILE A 13 0.54 -18.55 -6.03
N THR A 14 1.17 -19.69 -5.76
CA THR A 14 0.48 -20.94 -5.45
C THR A 14 -0.42 -20.80 -4.22
N SER A 15 0.09 -20.22 -3.13
CA SER A 15 -0.70 -19.98 -1.91
C SER A 15 -1.91 -19.08 -2.19
N ASN A 16 -1.73 -18.02 -2.99
CA ASN A 16 -2.82 -17.10 -3.29
C ASN A 16 -3.89 -17.75 -4.19
N SER A 17 -3.49 -18.58 -5.15
CA SER A 17 -4.42 -19.39 -5.95
C SER A 17 -5.22 -20.35 -5.09
N TYR A 18 -4.58 -21.04 -4.15
CA TYR A 18 -5.27 -21.94 -3.22
C TYR A 18 -6.26 -21.18 -2.33
N LEU A 19 -5.85 -20.08 -1.71
CA LEU A 19 -6.71 -19.23 -0.88
C LEU A 19 -7.91 -18.68 -1.67
N SER A 20 -7.67 -18.23 -2.90
CA SER A 20 -8.74 -17.77 -3.79
C SER A 20 -9.74 -18.87 -4.15
N ALA A 21 -9.27 -20.12 -4.30
CA ALA A 21 -10.15 -21.27 -4.54
C ALA A 21 -11.04 -21.61 -3.33
N TYR A 22 -10.57 -21.37 -2.10
CA TYR A 22 -11.37 -21.57 -0.88
C TYR A 22 -12.59 -20.64 -0.81
N SER A 23 -12.57 -19.47 -1.45
CA SER A 23 -13.74 -18.59 -1.57
C SER A 23 -14.94 -19.28 -2.21
N LYS A 24 -14.73 -20.34 -3.00
CA LYS A 24 -15.83 -21.13 -3.62
C LYS A 24 -16.47 -22.13 -2.65
N LYS A 25 -15.88 -22.36 -1.48
CA LYS A 25 -16.30 -23.38 -0.50
C LYS A 25 -17.03 -22.79 0.71
N GLY A 26 -17.33 -21.49 0.71
CA GLY A 26 -18.02 -20.84 1.82
C GLY A 26 -17.69 -19.36 1.90
N GLN A 27 -17.08 -18.94 3.00
CA GLN A 27 -16.74 -17.54 3.23
C GLN A 27 -15.70 -17.04 2.22
N ARG A 28 -16.00 -15.90 1.59
CA ARG A 28 -15.07 -15.24 0.67
C ARG A 28 -13.76 -14.90 1.39
N VAL A 29 -12.65 -15.34 0.81
CA VAL A 29 -11.31 -14.94 1.21
C VAL A 29 -10.95 -13.67 0.44
N HIS A 30 -10.37 -12.69 1.14
CA HIS A 30 -9.90 -11.43 0.59
C HIS A 30 -8.37 -11.36 0.65
N PRO A 31 -7.65 -11.77 -0.40
CA PRO A 31 -6.21 -11.69 -0.41
C PRO A 31 -5.75 -10.24 -0.52
N THR A 32 -4.76 -9.89 0.30
CA THR A 32 -4.15 -8.56 0.31
C THR A 32 -2.64 -8.65 0.23
N ALA A 33 -1.98 -7.61 -0.31
CA ALA A 33 -0.52 -7.54 -0.38
C ALA A 33 0.03 -6.18 0.07
N ALA A 34 1.25 -6.21 0.60
CA ALA A 34 1.99 -5.04 1.07
C ALA A 34 3.34 -4.88 0.33
N PRO A 35 3.37 -4.68 -1.00
CA PRO A 35 4.64 -4.48 -1.71
C PRO A 35 5.34 -3.20 -1.22
N ARG A 36 6.66 -3.16 -1.35
CA ARG A 36 7.40 -1.89 -1.25
C ARG A 36 7.11 -1.02 -2.48
N CYS A 37 7.36 0.29 -2.38
CA CYS A 37 7.12 1.16 -3.53
C CYS A 37 8.04 0.92 -4.75
N PRO A 38 9.28 0.40 -4.67
CA PRO A 38 10.04 0.07 -5.88
C PRO A 38 9.33 -1.00 -6.73
N PHE A 39 9.29 -0.82 -8.05
CA PHE A 39 8.53 -1.70 -8.95
C PHE A 39 9.36 -2.22 -10.13
N PRO A 40 9.24 -3.52 -10.45
CA PRO A 40 8.42 -4.53 -9.76
C PRO A 40 8.94 -4.87 -8.36
N ASP A 41 8.04 -5.19 -7.42
CA ASP A 41 8.45 -5.65 -6.09
C ASP A 41 9.16 -7.01 -6.19
N ALA A 42 10.35 -7.12 -5.60
CA ALA A 42 11.22 -8.28 -5.72
C ALA A 42 10.61 -9.58 -5.16
N TRP A 43 9.68 -9.49 -4.20
CA TRP A 43 9.14 -10.64 -3.48
C TRP A 43 7.73 -10.97 -3.94
N VAL A 44 6.86 -9.97 -4.03
CA VAL A 44 5.43 -10.15 -4.36
C VAL A 44 5.09 -9.77 -5.80
N GLY A 45 6.04 -9.26 -6.60
CA GLY A 45 5.79 -8.75 -7.95
C GLY A 45 5.11 -9.75 -8.89
N ASN A 46 5.54 -11.02 -8.90
CA ASN A 46 4.92 -12.04 -9.73
C ASN A 46 3.52 -12.43 -9.21
N ALA A 47 3.33 -12.47 -7.89
CA ALA A 47 2.01 -12.72 -7.30
C ALA A 47 1.03 -11.58 -7.63
N LEU A 48 1.47 -10.32 -7.62
CA LEU A 48 0.63 -9.17 -7.96
C LEU A 48 0.08 -9.25 -9.39
N LYS A 49 0.86 -9.78 -10.34
CA LYS A 49 0.44 -9.94 -11.75
C LYS A 49 -0.70 -10.93 -11.95
N THR A 50 -0.98 -11.79 -10.97
CA THR A 50 -2.03 -12.82 -11.08
C THR A 50 -3.45 -12.26 -11.08
N GLY A 51 -3.64 -11.02 -10.60
CA GLY A 51 -4.96 -10.42 -10.45
C GLY A 51 -5.79 -10.96 -9.27
N LEU A 52 -5.17 -11.76 -8.39
CA LEU A 52 -5.87 -12.43 -7.29
C LEU A 52 -5.98 -11.59 -6.00
N PHE A 53 -5.36 -10.42 -5.95
CA PHE A 53 -5.43 -9.54 -4.78
C PHE A 53 -6.61 -8.58 -4.89
N ASP A 54 -7.48 -8.56 -3.86
CA ASP A 54 -8.58 -7.58 -3.78
C ASP A 54 -8.02 -6.19 -3.41
N TYR A 55 -7.10 -6.15 -2.44
CA TYR A 55 -6.53 -4.91 -1.91
C TYR A 55 -5.01 -4.94 -1.86
N VAL A 56 -4.37 -3.85 -2.28
CA VAL A 56 -2.91 -3.72 -2.24
C VAL A 56 -2.54 -2.41 -1.55
N TRP A 57 -1.84 -2.48 -0.42
CA TRP A 57 -1.33 -1.30 0.29
C TRP A 57 0.17 -1.16 0.03
N VAL A 58 0.52 -0.33 -0.96
CA VAL A 58 1.92 -0.14 -1.35
C VAL A 58 2.63 0.70 -0.30
N GLN A 59 3.79 0.28 0.18
CA GLN A 59 4.55 0.98 1.22
C GLN A 59 5.39 2.12 0.59
N PHE A 60 4.94 3.36 0.73
CA PHE A 60 5.59 4.58 0.22
C PHE A 60 6.54 5.21 1.25
N TYR A 61 7.35 4.37 1.89
CA TYR A 61 8.34 4.76 2.91
C TYR A 61 9.55 3.84 2.89
N ASN A 62 10.64 4.23 3.56
CA ASN A 62 11.95 3.55 3.55
C ASN A 62 12.54 3.30 2.14
N ASN A 63 12.11 4.05 1.12
CA ASN A 63 12.51 3.91 -0.28
C ASN A 63 12.54 5.29 -0.97
N PRO A 64 13.65 6.05 -0.86
CA PRO A 64 13.78 7.42 -1.41
C PRO A 64 13.31 7.62 -2.87
N PRO A 65 13.54 6.70 -3.82
CA PRO A 65 13.14 6.90 -5.22
C PRO A 65 11.63 6.97 -5.47
N CYS A 66 10.80 6.56 -4.51
CA CYS A 66 9.36 6.46 -4.69
C CYS A 66 8.55 6.87 -3.47
N GLN A 67 9.17 7.52 -2.48
CA GLN A 67 8.48 8.04 -1.30
C GLN A 67 8.39 9.57 -1.34
N TYR A 68 7.69 10.14 -0.37
CA TYR A 68 7.72 11.57 -0.11
C TYR A 68 9.05 12.01 0.47
N ALA A 69 9.55 13.16 0.04
CA ALA A 69 10.71 13.82 0.63
C ALA A 69 10.40 15.31 0.83
N SER A 70 10.26 15.76 2.08
CA SER A 70 10.03 17.16 2.51
C SER A 70 9.82 18.20 1.39
N GLY A 71 8.57 18.38 0.94
CA GLY A 71 8.16 19.32 -0.11
C GLY A 71 8.06 18.71 -1.52
N GLU A 72 8.74 17.60 -1.77
CA GLU A 72 8.80 16.93 -3.07
C GLU A 72 7.84 15.73 -3.14
N VAL A 73 6.76 15.90 -3.89
CA VAL A 73 5.69 14.90 -4.05
C VAL A 73 5.85 14.07 -5.33
N THR A 74 6.62 14.57 -6.31
CA THR A 74 6.75 14.00 -7.67
C THR A 74 7.10 12.51 -7.67
N ASN A 75 8.11 12.10 -6.90
CA ASN A 75 8.53 10.69 -6.85
C ASN A 75 7.40 9.75 -6.39
N LEU A 76 6.63 10.16 -5.38
CA LEU A 76 5.50 9.41 -4.88
C LEU A 76 4.37 9.37 -5.91
N GLN A 77 4.04 10.51 -6.52
CA GLN A 77 3.01 10.63 -7.55
C GLN A 77 3.29 9.75 -8.77
N ASP A 78 4.52 9.78 -9.28
CA ASP A 78 4.90 9.00 -10.46
C ASP A 78 4.91 7.50 -10.15
N ALA A 79 5.42 7.13 -8.96
CA ALA A 79 5.31 5.77 -8.48
C ALA A 79 3.83 5.35 -8.34
N TRP A 80 2.96 6.18 -7.76
CA TRP A 80 1.52 5.90 -7.61
C TRP A 80 0.83 5.66 -8.96
N LYS A 81 1.06 6.53 -9.95
CA LYS A 81 0.55 6.37 -11.33
C LYS A 81 1.01 5.03 -11.93
N GLN A 82 2.27 4.67 -11.74
CA GLN A 82 2.81 3.40 -12.21
C GLN A 82 2.16 2.20 -11.48
N ARG A 83 1.93 2.27 -10.16
CA ARG A 83 1.26 1.17 -9.40
C ARG A 83 -0.19 0.98 -9.85
N THR A 84 -0.95 2.07 -9.94
CA THR A 84 -2.37 2.03 -10.30
C THR A 84 -2.61 1.56 -11.74
N SER A 85 -1.65 1.80 -12.63
CA SER A 85 -1.71 1.32 -14.01
C SER A 85 -1.27 -0.15 -14.16
N ALA A 86 -0.29 -0.61 -13.38
CA ALA A 86 0.34 -1.91 -13.59
C ALA A 86 -0.16 -3.04 -12.68
N ILE A 87 -0.77 -2.74 -11.53
CA ILE A 87 -1.23 -3.74 -10.56
C ILE A 87 -2.73 -4.08 -10.79
N PRO A 88 -3.06 -5.32 -11.16
CA PRO A 88 -4.44 -5.75 -11.36
C PRO A 88 -5.14 -6.08 -10.03
N ALA A 89 -5.34 -5.10 -9.13
CA ALA A 89 -6.05 -5.28 -7.84
C ALA A 89 -7.20 -4.29 -7.65
N SER A 90 -8.37 -4.73 -7.16
CA SER A 90 -9.60 -3.91 -7.10
C SER A 90 -9.39 -2.51 -6.53
N LYS A 91 -8.68 -2.40 -5.40
CA LYS A 91 -8.28 -1.12 -4.81
C LYS A 91 -6.80 -1.13 -4.38
N ILE A 92 -6.17 0.02 -4.54
CA ILE A 92 -4.80 0.30 -4.11
C ILE A 92 -4.84 1.39 -3.03
N PHE A 93 -4.09 1.17 -1.96
CA PHE A 93 -4.01 2.04 -0.81
C PHE A 93 -2.60 2.65 -0.71
N LEU A 94 -2.53 3.91 -0.29
CA LEU A 94 -1.29 4.61 0.02
C LEU A 94 -0.79 4.19 1.40
N GLY A 95 0.27 3.38 1.47
CA GLY A 95 0.86 2.94 2.73
C GLY A 95 1.88 3.95 3.27
N LEU A 96 1.62 4.49 4.47
CA LEU A 96 2.42 5.54 5.11
C LEU A 96 2.85 5.16 6.53
N PRO A 97 3.97 5.72 7.03
CA PRO A 97 4.29 5.69 8.46
C PRO A 97 3.30 6.58 9.23
N ALA A 98 2.82 6.13 10.37
CA ALA A 98 1.90 6.88 11.23
C ALA A 98 2.62 7.95 12.09
N SER A 99 3.94 7.89 12.18
CA SER A 99 4.76 8.92 12.83
C SER A 99 6.16 8.96 12.19
N PRO A 100 6.96 10.03 12.43
CA PRO A 100 8.35 10.09 12.00
C PRO A 100 9.21 8.93 12.52
N GLU A 101 8.90 8.39 13.70
CA GLU A 101 9.64 7.30 14.36
C GLU A 101 9.26 5.92 13.81
N ALA A 102 8.13 5.81 13.08
CA ALA A 102 7.62 4.55 12.58
C ALA A 102 8.41 3.99 11.37
N ALA A 103 9.23 4.82 10.73
CA ALA A 103 10.06 4.45 9.59
C ALA A 103 11.34 5.30 9.55
N GLY A 104 12.40 4.80 8.92
CA GLY A 104 13.64 5.56 8.75
C GLY A 104 13.52 6.74 7.79
N SER A 105 12.52 6.73 6.90
CA SER A 105 12.20 7.86 6.01
C SER A 105 10.82 7.72 5.36
N GLY A 106 10.31 8.79 4.75
CA GLY A 106 9.05 8.79 3.99
C GLY A 106 7.80 9.14 4.79
N PHE A 107 7.95 9.62 6.04
CA PHE A 107 6.83 10.22 6.77
C PHE A 107 6.34 11.49 6.06
N ILE A 108 5.02 11.68 6.02
CA ILE A 108 4.38 12.83 5.38
C ILE A 108 3.65 13.61 6.47
N PRO A 109 3.99 14.88 6.72
CA PRO A 109 3.19 15.73 7.60
C PRO A 109 1.74 15.85 7.13
N VAL A 110 0.79 15.94 8.06
CA VAL A 110 -0.64 16.02 7.74
C VAL A 110 -0.96 17.13 6.72
N PRO A 111 -0.46 18.38 6.86
CA PRO A 111 -0.74 19.43 5.89
C PRO A 111 -0.27 19.09 4.47
N ASP A 112 0.87 18.41 4.33
CA ASP A 112 1.41 18.01 3.04
C ASP A 112 0.60 16.87 2.42
N LEU A 113 0.18 15.90 3.26
CA LEU A 113 -0.67 14.80 2.84
C LEU A 113 -2.01 15.34 2.29
N THR A 114 -2.69 16.21 3.02
CA THR A 114 -4.02 16.70 2.66
C THR A 114 -3.99 17.70 1.50
N SER A 115 -2.97 18.55 1.42
CA SER A 115 -2.93 19.64 0.44
C SER A 115 -2.24 19.27 -0.88
N ASN A 116 -1.28 18.32 -0.84
CA ASN A 116 -0.44 18.03 -2.00
C ASN A 116 -0.56 16.58 -2.49
N VAL A 117 -0.56 15.62 -1.56
CA VAL A 117 -0.52 14.20 -1.92
C VAL A 117 -1.91 13.67 -2.27
N LEU A 118 -2.88 13.75 -1.36
CA LEU A 118 -4.23 13.22 -1.57
C LEU A 118 -4.90 13.78 -2.85
N PRO A 119 -4.88 15.11 -3.12
CA PRO A 119 -5.47 15.64 -4.34
C PRO A 119 -4.88 15.05 -5.62
N SER A 120 -3.61 14.65 -5.60
CA SER A 120 -2.93 14.08 -6.76
C SER A 120 -3.19 12.59 -7.02
N ILE A 121 -3.76 11.87 -6.04
CA ILE A 121 -3.95 10.41 -6.12
C ILE A 121 -5.41 9.97 -6.08
N LYS A 122 -6.31 10.76 -5.47
CA LYS A 122 -7.72 10.39 -5.23
C LYS A 122 -8.56 10.29 -6.50
N ASP A 123 -8.18 10.97 -7.58
CA ASP A 123 -8.87 10.90 -8.87
C ASP A 123 -8.75 9.53 -9.56
N SER A 124 -7.81 8.69 -9.11
CA SER A 124 -7.72 7.33 -9.61
C SER A 124 -8.91 6.49 -9.13
N SER A 125 -9.63 5.86 -10.06
CA SER A 125 -10.68 4.88 -9.72
C SER A 125 -10.18 3.70 -8.86
N ARG A 126 -8.86 3.47 -8.88
CA ARG A 126 -8.14 2.46 -8.10
C ARG A 126 -7.82 2.91 -6.68
N TYR A 127 -7.95 4.19 -6.34
CA TYR A 127 -7.74 4.66 -4.97
C TYR A 127 -8.74 3.99 -4.00
N GLY A 128 -8.19 3.39 -2.94
CA GLY A 128 -8.92 2.70 -1.88
C GLY A 128 -8.86 3.38 -0.52
N GLY A 129 -7.90 4.28 -0.30
CA GLY A 129 -7.64 4.89 1.00
C GLY A 129 -6.16 4.94 1.36
N VAL A 130 -5.89 5.13 2.65
CA VAL A 130 -4.56 5.12 3.26
C VAL A 130 -4.41 3.92 4.18
N MET A 131 -3.23 3.31 4.21
CA MET A 131 -2.82 2.30 5.18
C MET A 131 -1.73 2.91 6.07
N LEU A 132 -1.82 2.72 7.38
CA LEU A 132 -0.87 3.28 8.34
C LEU A 132 -0.04 2.19 9.02
N TRP A 133 1.28 2.37 8.97
CA TRP A 133 2.24 1.62 9.77
C TRP A 133 2.68 2.47 10.96
N SER A 134 2.29 2.16 12.19
CA SER A 134 1.37 1.11 12.63
C SER A 134 0.46 1.65 13.73
N LYS A 135 -0.51 0.85 14.19
CA LYS A 135 -1.44 1.23 15.26
C LYS A 135 -0.73 1.79 16.50
N TYR A 136 0.41 1.22 16.88
CA TYR A 136 1.19 1.70 18.03
C TYR A 136 1.64 3.15 17.87
N TYR A 137 2.18 3.51 16.70
CA TYR A 137 2.61 4.87 16.43
C TYR A 137 1.44 5.82 16.18
N ASP A 138 0.36 5.31 15.56
CA ASP A 138 -0.87 6.07 15.33
C ASP A 138 -1.55 6.49 16.64
N ASP A 139 -1.55 5.62 17.65
CA ASP A 139 -2.08 5.96 18.99
C ASP A 139 -1.29 7.08 19.67
N GLN A 140 -0.01 7.22 19.36
CA GLN A 140 0.86 8.24 19.93
C GLN A 140 0.80 9.56 19.17
N SER A 141 0.74 9.50 17.85
CA SER A 141 0.75 10.68 16.98
C SER A 141 -0.63 11.24 16.69
N GLY A 142 -1.69 10.42 16.79
CA GLY A 142 -3.04 10.77 16.39
C GLY A 142 -3.23 10.92 14.88
N TYR A 143 -2.32 10.38 14.07
CA TYR A 143 -2.25 10.65 12.62
C TYR A 143 -3.55 10.31 11.88
N SER A 144 -4.14 9.13 12.13
CA SER A 144 -5.42 8.72 11.54
C SER A 144 -6.56 9.67 11.93
N SER A 145 -6.58 10.14 13.17
CA SER A 145 -7.59 11.08 13.65
C SER A 145 -7.50 12.42 12.94
N SER A 146 -6.29 12.83 12.55
CA SER A 146 -6.06 14.07 11.81
C SER A 146 -6.42 13.99 10.33
N ILE A 147 -6.43 12.80 9.71
CA ILE A 147 -6.66 12.63 8.26
C ILE A 147 -8.01 11.99 7.91
N LYS A 148 -8.76 11.47 8.89
CA LYS A 148 -9.96 10.64 8.68
C LYS A 148 -11.05 11.27 7.79
N ASN A 149 -11.13 12.60 7.76
CA ASN A 149 -12.13 13.31 6.96
C ASN A 149 -11.63 13.61 5.54
N ASP A 150 -10.32 13.46 5.30
CA ASP A 150 -9.68 13.71 4.02
C ASP A 150 -9.49 12.46 3.17
N VAL A 151 -9.55 11.26 3.77
CA VAL A 151 -9.33 9.98 3.08
C VAL A 151 -10.56 9.40 2.42
#